data_AF-A0A957L3A7-F1
#
_entry.id   AF-A0A957L3A7-F1
#
_cell.length_a   1.000
_cell.length_b   1.000
_cell.length_c   1.000
_cell.angle_alpha   90.00
_cell.angle_beta   90.00
_cell.angle_gamma   90.00
#
_symmetry.space_group_name_H-M   'P 1'
#
loop_
_entity.id
_entity.type
_entity.pdbx_description
1 polymer ?
#
loop_
_entity_poly.entity_id
_entity_poly.type
_entity_poly.pdbx_seq_one_letter_code
_entity_poly.pdbx_strand_id
1 'polypeptide(L)'
;REIFETTLAGGPIYTVSSFRDLQQPELAPLVAQYYRGTGLAAPDRIKLFKLIWDALYSEFAGRHALYERNYAGNQDQQRLDALRWAEGRGDMDRYKGLVNQCLDDYDLSGWRVAPYKS
;
A
#
# COMPACT_ATOMS: atom_id res chain seq x y z
N ARG A 1 2.84 0.74 4.04
CA ARG A 1 3.02 1.09 5.47
C ARG A 1 2.48 -0.03 6.37
N GLU A 2 1.22 -0.44 6.22
CA GLU A 2 0.58 -1.52 6.99
C GLU A 2 1.41 -2.82 7.09
N ILE A 3 1.88 -3.37 5.96
CA ILE A 3 2.72 -4.59 5.97
C ILE A 3 3.93 -4.46 6.91
N PHE A 4 4.59 -3.30 6.93
CA PHE A 4 5.74 -3.05 7.82
C PHE A 4 5.30 -2.90 9.27
N GLU A 5 4.17 -2.24 9.53
CA GLU A 5 3.62 -2.08 10.88
C GLU A 5 3.19 -3.43 11.48
N THR A 6 2.59 -4.31 10.69
CA THR A 6 2.22 -5.67 11.12
C THR A 6 3.43 -6.58 11.29
N THR A 7 4.39 -6.53 10.36
CA THR A 7 5.52 -7.48 10.34
C THR A 7 6.65 -7.08 11.27
N LEU A 8 7.03 -5.80 11.29
CA LEU A 8 8.14 -5.31 12.10
C LEU A 8 7.70 -4.80 13.47
N ALA A 9 6.40 -4.52 13.65
CA ALA A 9 5.83 -3.99 14.88
C ALA A 9 6.67 -2.81 15.42
N GLY A 10 7.11 -2.89 16.68
CA GLY A 10 7.96 -1.88 17.32
C GLY A 10 9.44 -1.92 16.93
N GLY A 11 9.85 -2.72 15.95
CA GLY A 11 11.26 -2.82 15.53
C GLY A 11 11.89 -1.46 15.16
N PRO A 12 11.26 -0.66 14.27
CA PRO A 12 11.78 0.63 13.82
C PRO A 12 11.85 1.72 14.90
N ILE A 13 11.02 1.65 15.95
CA ILE A 13 11.11 2.59 17.10
C ILE A 13 12.29 2.24 18.02
N TYR A 14 12.80 1.00 17.98
CA TYR A 14 13.90 0.54 18.81
C TYR A 14 15.26 0.80 18.16
N THR A 15 15.71 2.05 18.30
CA THR A 15 17.00 2.57 17.80
C THR A 15 17.62 3.56 18.80
N VAL A 16 18.90 3.86 18.60
CA VAL A 16 19.60 4.99 19.24
C VAL A 16 19.13 6.34 18.70
N SER A 17 19.34 7.39 19.48
CA SER A 17 18.96 8.77 19.13
C SER A 17 19.78 9.27 17.94
N SER A 18 21.10 9.09 17.99
CA SER A 18 22.05 9.59 17.00
C SER A 18 23.23 8.63 16.84
N PHE A 19 24.01 8.78 15.77
CA PHE A 19 25.26 8.06 15.59
C PHE A 19 26.25 8.30 16.74
N ARG A 20 26.12 9.43 17.45
CA ARG A 20 26.95 9.77 18.62
C ARG A 20 26.84 8.72 19.74
N ASP A 21 25.69 8.07 19.89
CA ASP A 21 25.48 7.01 20.88
C ASP A 21 26.35 5.77 20.60
N LEU A 22 26.77 5.58 19.33
CA LEU A 22 27.69 4.50 18.93
C LEU A 22 29.15 4.85 19.20
N GLN A 23 29.47 6.12 19.42
CA GLN A 23 30.83 6.61 19.64
C GLN A 23 31.09 6.96 21.11
N GLN A 24 30.03 7.17 21.90
CA GLN A 24 30.15 7.53 23.30
C GLN A 24 30.67 6.33 24.12
N PRO A 25 31.80 6.45 24.85
CA PRO A 25 32.42 5.31 25.53
C PRO A 25 31.51 4.58 26.52
N GLU A 26 30.59 5.28 27.16
CA GLU A 26 29.63 4.71 28.12
C GLU A 26 28.46 3.99 27.44
N LEU A 27 28.03 4.43 26.26
CA LEU A 27 26.86 3.89 25.56
C LEU A 27 27.24 2.82 24.53
N ALA A 28 28.37 2.98 23.85
CA ALA A 28 28.78 2.10 22.76
C ALA A 28 28.81 0.61 23.17
N PRO A 29 29.30 0.21 24.37
CA PRO A 29 29.25 -1.18 24.82
C PRO A 29 27.81 -1.69 25.01
N LEU A 30 26.93 -0.85 25.58
CA LEU A 30 25.52 -1.19 25.79
C LEU A 30 24.78 -1.34 24.46
N VAL A 31 25.03 -0.43 23.51
CA VAL A 31 24.44 -0.51 22.18
C VAL A 31 24.93 -1.76 21.45
N ALA A 32 26.24 -2.04 21.51
CA ALA A 32 26.83 -3.25 20.92
C ALA A 32 26.24 -4.54 21.50
N GLN A 33 25.85 -4.55 22.78
CA GLN A 33 25.27 -5.72 23.44
C GLN A 33 23.78 -5.91 23.10
N TYR A 34 22.98 -4.85 23.26
CA TYR A 34 21.51 -4.93 23.29
C TYR A 34 20.81 -4.59 21.97
N TYR A 35 21.47 -3.86 21.05
CA TYR A 35 20.87 -3.46 19.77
C TYR A 35 21.28 -4.36 18.60
N ARG A 36 21.75 -5.58 18.86
CA ARG A 36 22.13 -6.54 17.81
C ARG A 36 20.91 -7.10 17.10
N GLY A 37 21.10 -7.53 15.85
CA GLY A 37 20.12 -8.33 15.12
C GLY A 37 20.49 -9.81 15.14
N THR A 38 19.57 -10.67 14.72
CA THR A 38 19.88 -12.09 14.48
C THR A 38 20.93 -12.19 13.37
N GLY A 39 22.17 -12.49 13.74
CA GLY A 39 23.31 -12.54 12.81
C GLY A 39 23.85 -11.18 12.36
N LEU A 40 23.45 -10.07 12.99
CA LEU A 40 23.88 -8.72 12.62
C LEU A 40 24.44 -7.94 13.82
N ALA A 41 25.51 -7.20 13.57
CA ALA A 41 26.04 -6.24 14.53
C ALA A 41 25.06 -5.09 14.75
N ALA A 42 25.12 -4.46 15.92
CA ALA A 42 24.22 -3.37 16.28
C ALA A 42 24.25 -2.17 15.30
N PRO A 43 25.42 -1.69 14.81
CA PRO A 43 25.47 -0.59 13.85
C PRO A 43 24.69 -0.89 12.56
N ASP A 44 24.79 -2.12 12.04
CA ASP A 44 24.12 -2.52 10.80
C ASP A 44 22.60 -2.62 10.99
N ARG A 45 22.16 -3.23 12.11
CA ARG A 45 20.74 -3.27 12.48
C ARG A 45 20.18 -1.86 12.61
N ILE A 46 20.86 -0.99 13.37
CA ILE A 46 20.42 0.40 13.60
C ILE A 46 20.34 1.17 12.29
N LYS A 47 21.35 1.03 11.42
CA LYS A 47 21.39 1.70 10.11
C LYS A 47 20.20 1.29 9.25
N LEU A 48 19.88 -0.01 9.19
CA LEU A 48 18.72 -0.53 8.47
C LEU A 48 17.41 0.03 9.03
N PHE A 49 17.20 -0.05 10.34
CA PHE A 49 15.95 0.41 10.94
C PHE A 49 15.75 1.93 10.88
N LYS A 50 16.83 2.73 10.95
CA LYS A 50 16.75 4.18 10.69
C LYS A 50 16.37 4.49 9.24
N LEU A 51 16.86 3.72 8.26
CA LEU A 51 16.44 3.87 6.86
C LEU A 51 14.94 3.52 6.68
N ILE A 52 14.49 2.40 7.27
CA ILE A 52 13.07 2.03 7.26
C ILE A 52 12.23 3.13 7.90
N TRP A 53 12.69 3.70 9.01
CA TRP A 53 12.01 4.81 9.67
C TRP A 53 11.86 6.02 8.76
N ASP A 54 12.92 6.42 8.08
CA ASP A 54 12.88 7.59 7.21
C ASP A 54 12.05 7.36 5.94
N ALA A 55 11.90 6.11 5.49
CA ALA A 55 11.06 5.77 4.35
C ALA A 55 9.56 5.68 4.68
N LEU A 56 9.19 5.44 5.96
CA LEU A 56 7.80 5.11 6.33
C LEU A 56 7.17 5.99 7.42
N TYR A 57 7.97 6.56 8.32
CA TYR A 57 7.47 7.16 9.56
C TYR A 57 8.00 8.58 9.84
N SER A 58 9.10 9.01 9.23
CA SER A 58 9.57 10.39 9.35
C SER A 58 8.61 11.39 8.68
N GLU A 59 8.80 12.68 8.92
CA GLU A 59 8.06 13.73 8.22
C GLU A 59 8.25 13.66 6.69
N PHE A 60 9.46 13.30 6.25
CA PHE A 60 9.75 13.04 4.83
C PHE A 60 8.86 11.92 4.27
N ALA A 61 8.77 10.79 4.97
CA ALA A 61 7.86 9.71 4.61
C ALA A 61 6.39 10.15 4.64
N GLY A 62 5.98 10.92 5.64
CA GLY A 62 4.62 11.44 5.78
C GLY A 62 4.22 12.31 4.60
N ARG A 63 5.11 13.22 4.18
CA ARG A 63 4.95 14.01 2.96
C ARG A 63 4.84 13.12 1.73
N HIS A 64 5.73 12.14 1.58
CA HIS A 64 5.69 11.21 0.44
C HIS A 64 4.39 10.39 0.40
N ALA A 65 3.90 9.91 1.54
CA ALA A 65 2.63 9.19 1.61
C ALA A 65 1.45 10.07 1.18
N LEU A 66 1.45 11.35 1.57
CA LEU A 66 0.42 12.31 1.16
C LEU A 66 0.51 12.63 -0.33
N TYR A 67 1.74 12.75 -0.85
CA TYR A 67 2.04 12.97 -2.25
C TYR A 67 1.53 11.80 -3.10
N GLU A 68 1.98 10.57 -2.85
CA GLU A 68 1.60 9.39 -3.63
C GLU A 68 0.08 9.17 -3.64
N ARG A 69 -0.59 9.47 -2.53
CA ARG A 69 -2.05 9.32 -2.43
C ARG A 69 -2.83 10.28 -3.33
N ASN A 70 -2.28 11.47 -3.60
CA ASN A 70 -3.01 12.57 -4.25
C ASN A 70 -2.30 13.13 -5.50
N TYR A 71 -1.19 12.53 -5.92
CA TYR A 71 -0.37 13.05 -7.01
C TYR A 71 -1.17 13.18 -8.31
N ALA A 72 -2.01 12.19 -8.61
CA ALA A 72 -2.88 12.17 -9.78
C ALA A 72 -4.27 12.79 -9.53
N GLY A 73 -4.44 13.57 -8.45
CA GLY A 73 -5.72 14.15 -8.04
C GLY A 73 -6.31 13.50 -6.79
N ASN A 74 -7.44 14.03 -6.31
CA ASN A 74 -8.13 13.46 -5.16
C ASN A 74 -8.80 12.11 -5.51
N GLN A 75 -9.24 11.39 -4.48
CA GLN A 75 -9.78 10.04 -4.62
C GLN A 75 -11.03 9.95 -5.51
N ASP A 76 -11.90 10.94 -5.47
CA ASP A 76 -13.13 10.94 -6.27
C ASP A 76 -12.83 11.26 -7.72
N GLN A 77 -11.95 12.24 -7.96
CA GLN A 77 -11.52 12.62 -9.30
C GLN A 77 -10.86 11.44 -10.02
N GLN A 78 -9.97 10.71 -9.34
CA GLN A 78 -9.33 9.52 -9.92
C GLN A 78 -10.35 8.46 -10.38
N ARG A 79 -11.41 8.24 -9.59
CA ARG A 79 -12.48 7.28 -9.95
C ARG A 79 -13.36 7.79 -11.09
N LEU A 80 -13.70 9.08 -11.05
CA LEU A 80 -14.48 9.72 -12.11
C LEU A 80 -13.71 9.72 -13.44
N ASP A 81 -12.40 9.96 -13.42
CA ASP A 81 -11.56 9.92 -14.62
C ASP A 81 -11.51 8.52 -15.21
N ALA A 82 -11.37 7.48 -14.38
CA ALA A 82 -11.44 6.09 -14.83
C ALA A 82 -12.79 5.75 -15.48
N LEU A 83 -13.90 6.20 -14.88
CA LEU A 83 -15.24 6.03 -15.45
C LEU A 83 -15.37 6.77 -16.78
N ARG A 84 -15.00 8.05 -16.84
CA ARG A 84 -15.07 8.87 -18.05
C ARG A 84 -14.20 8.32 -19.18
N TRP A 85 -13.04 7.75 -18.85
CA TRP A 85 -12.22 7.05 -19.83
C TRP A 85 -12.88 5.79 -20.37
N ALA A 86 -13.53 4.99 -19.51
CA ALA A 86 -14.28 3.83 -19.96
C ALA A 86 -15.48 4.22 -20.84
N GLU A 87 -16.16 5.33 -20.53
CA GLU A 87 -17.23 5.89 -21.37
C GLU A 87 -16.69 6.38 -22.72
N GLY A 88 -15.64 7.20 -22.71
CA GLY A 88 -15.04 7.77 -23.92
C GLY A 88 -14.46 6.72 -24.89
N ARG A 89 -14.09 5.53 -24.39
CA ARG A 89 -13.63 4.40 -25.23
C ARG A 89 -14.75 3.43 -25.64
N GLY A 90 -15.98 3.63 -25.17
CA GLY A 90 -17.10 2.70 -25.41
C GLY A 90 -17.02 1.40 -24.59
N ASP A 91 -16.10 1.28 -23.64
CA ASP A 91 -15.99 0.11 -22.75
C ASP A 91 -17.28 -0.05 -21.92
N MET A 92 -17.86 1.07 -21.46
CA MET A 92 -19.10 1.06 -20.69
C MET A 92 -20.30 0.54 -21.50
N ASP A 93 -20.40 0.89 -22.78
CA ASP A 93 -21.45 0.39 -23.65
C ASP A 93 -21.29 -1.10 -23.93
N ARG A 94 -20.05 -1.57 -24.11
CA ARG A 94 -19.75 -3.00 -24.20
C ARG A 94 -20.16 -3.75 -22.93
N TYR A 95 -19.87 -3.22 -21.75
CA TYR A 95 -20.26 -3.85 -20.48
C TYR A 95 -21.78 -3.89 -20.31
N LYS A 96 -22.48 -2.80 -20.63
CA LYS A 96 -23.95 -2.76 -20.64
C LYS A 96 -24.53 -3.75 -21.66
N GLY A 97 -23.91 -3.88 -22.83
CA GLY A 97 -24.31 -4.84 -23.86
C GLY A 97 -24.28 -6.29 -23.37
N LEU A 98 -23.24 -6.68 -22.62
CA LEU A 98 -23.17 -8.01 -22.01
C LEU A 98 -24.27 -8.26 -20.98
N VAL A 99 -24.58 -7.24 -20.15
CA VAL A 99 -25.68 -7.32 -19.18
C VAL A 99 -27.02 -7.42 -19.89
N ASN A 100 -27.25 -6.60 -20.92
CA ASN A 100 -28.47 -6.63 -21.72
C ASN A 100 -28.66 -8.00 -22.38
N GLN A 101 -27.59 -8.57 -22.96
CA GLN A 101 -27.66 -9.91 -23.54
C GLN A 101 -28.14 -10.96 -22.52
N CYS A 102 -27.63 -10.93 -21.29
CA CYS A 102 -28.07 -11.82 -20.22
C CYS A 102 -29.53 -11.58 -19.79
N LEU A 103 -29.96 -10.31 -19.73
CA LEU A 103 -31.34 -9.97 -19.37
C LEU A 103 -32.33 -10.30 -20.49
N ASP A 104 -31.90 -10.23 -21.75
CA ASP A 104 -32.72 -10.55 -22.91
C ASP A 104 -33.00 -12.06 -23.05
N ASP A 105 -32.22 -12.89 -22.35
CA ASP A 105 -32.36 -14.36 -22.36
C ASP A 105 -33.64 -14.85 -21.63
N TYR A 106 -34.34 -14.00 -20.88
CA TYR A 106 -35.58 -14.37 -20.17
C TYR A 106 -36.55 -13.20 -19.97
N ASP A 107 -37.80 -13.52 -19.63
CA ASP A 107 -38.80 -12.56 -19.17
C ASP A 107 -39.76 -13.20 -18.14
N LEU A 108 -40.87 -12.52 -17.84
CA LEU A 108 -41.90 -13.02 -16.93
C LEU A 108 -42.63 -14.29 -17.41
N SER A 109 -42.51 -14.64 -18.70
CA SER A 109 -43.12 -15.82 -19.31
C SER A 109 -42.18 -17.03 -19.37
N GLY A 110 -40.88 -16.84 -19.18
CA GLY A 110 -39.90 -17.92 -19.16
C GLY A 110 -38.59 -17.57 -19.87
N TRP A 111 -37.77 -18.59 -20.13
CA TRP A 111 -36.53 -18.43 -20.89
C TRP A 111 -36.84 -18.23 -22.39
N ARG A 112 -36.12 -17.32 -23.04
CA ARG A 112 -36.29 -16.96 -24.46
C ARG A 112 -35.30 -17.66 -25.39
N VAL A 113 -34.18 -18.15 -24.85
CA VAL A 113 -33.07 -18.76 -25.59
C VAL A 113 -32.96 -20.27 -25.39
N ALA A 114 -32.46 -20.99 -26.41
CA ALA A 114 -32.22 -22.42 -26.35
C ALA A 114 -30.97 -22.77 -25.49
N PRO A 115 -30.91 -23.95 -24.84
CA PRO A 115 -31.91 -25.02 -24.79
C PRO A 115 -33.01 -24.80 -23.75
N TYR A 116 -32.98 -23.69 -23.02
CA TYR A 116 -33.82 -23.45 -21.84
C TYR A 116 -35.22 -22.92 -22.15
N LYS A 117 -35.50 -22.57 -23.41
CA LYS A 117 -36.75 -21.95 -23.87
C LYS A 117 -37.99 -22.69 -23.34
N SER A 118 -38.77 -22.00 -22.51
CA SER A 118 -39.92 -22.53 -21.76
C SER A 118 -41.18 -21.73 -22.04
#